data_AF-A0A8T4J3T0-F1
#
_entry.id   AF-A0A8T4J3T0-F1
#
_cell.length_a   1.000
_cell.length_b   1.000
_cell.length_c   1.000
_cell.angle_alpha   90.00
_cell.angle_beta   90.00
_cell.angle_gamma   90.00
#
_symmetry.space_group_name_H-M   'P 1'
#
loop_
_entity.id
_entity.type
_entity.pdbx_description
1 polymer ?
#
loop_
_entity_poly.entity_id
_entity_poly.type
_entity_poly.pdbx_seq_one_letter_code
_entity_poly.pdbx_strand_id
1 'polypeptide(L)'
;VQIAVALYFATLLSFNVRFRNLFKGILFFPYLINGVAIGFVFLYFFQDGGTLDSVLKLFGASTDRAWLGTPASANVSLAGVSIWRFMGLNFVLFLGAIQSI
;
A
#
# COMPACT_ATOMS: atom_id res chain seq x y z
N VAL A 1 -11.86 -0.34 5.94
CA VAL A 1 -11.19 -0.93 4.75
C VAL A 1 -9.87 -1.61 5.11
N GLN A 2 -8.88 -0.89 5.67
CA GLN A 2 -7.56 -1.46 6.03
C GLN A 2 -7.62 -2.77 6.83
N ILE A 3 -8.48 -2.85 7.86
CA ILE A 3 -8.66 -4.06 8.68
C ILE A 3 -9.14 -5.25 7.83
N ALA A 4 -10.13 -5.04 6.96
CA ALA A 4 -10.67 -6.08 6.11
C ALA A 4 -9.61 -6.61 5.12
N VAL A 5 -8.83 -5.70 4.52
CA VAL A 5 -7.75 -6.08 3.59
C VAL A 5 -6.62 -6.82 4.33
N ALA A 6 -6.25 -6.33 5.52
CA ALA A 6 -5.24 -6.99 6.36
C ALA A 6 -5.66 -8.40 6.76
N LEU A 7 -6.91 -8.59 7.19
CA LEU A 7 -7.45 -9.90 7.54
C LEU A 7 -7.49 -10.83 6.33
N TYR A 8 -7.95 -10.34 5.18
CA TYR A 8 -7.97 -11.12 3.94
C TYR A 8 -6.59 -11.68 3.59
N PHE A 9 -5.55 -10.83 3.59
CA PHE A 9 -4.18 -11.30 3.32
C PHE A 9 -3.63 -12.18 4.44
N ALA A 10 -3.97 -11.92 5.71
CA ALA A 10 -3.53 -12.74 6.84
C ALA A 10 -4.09 -14.17 6.74
N THR A 11 -5.36 -14.31 6.38
CA THR A 11 -5.99 -15.61 6.11
C THR A 11 -5.41 -16.27 4.87
N LEU A 12 -5.26 -15.56 3.75
CA LEU A 12 -4.70 -16.15 2.53
C LEU A 12 -3.27 -16.66 2.75
N LEU A 13 -2.45 -15.87 3.44
CA LEU A 13 -1.10 -16.24 3.83
C LEU A 13 -1.06 -17.04 5.14
N SER A 14 -2.18 -17.55 5.67
CA SER A 14 -2.15 -18.54 6.74
C SER A 14 -1.87 -19.95 6.19
N PHE A 15 -2.36 -20.22 4.97
CA PHE A 15 -2.21 -21.48 4.25
C PHE A 15 -0.79 -21.69 3.66
N ASN A 16 -0.55 -22.91 3.13
CA ASN A 16 0.70 -23.30 2.45
C ASN A 16 0.80 -22.74 1.02
N VAL A 17 0.87 -21.41 0.93
CA VAL A 17 1.05 -20.70 -0.35
C VAL A 17 2.54 -20.69 -0.73
N ARG A 18 2.85 -20.88 -2.02
CA ARG A 18 4.22 -20.76 -2.55
C ARG A 18 4.74 -19.33 -2.32
N PHE A 19 5.98 -19.20 -1.86
CA PHE A 19 6.61 -17.91 -1.51
C PHE A 19 5.95 -17.12 -0.38
N ARG A 20 5.21 -17.79 0.52
CA ARG A 20 4.54 -17.16 1.67
C ARG A 20 5.40 -16.16 2.45
N ASN A 21 6.65 -16.49 2.73
CA ASN A 21 7.54 -15.61 3.50
C ASN A 21 7.94 -14.33 2.73
N LEU A 22 8.05 -14.41 1.40
CA LEU A 22 8.29 -13.25 0.55
C LEU A 22 7.09 -12.31 0.59
N PHE A 23 5.87 -12.84 0.40
CA PHE A 23 4.66 -12.03 0.46
C PHE A 23 4.43 -11.40 1.84
N LYS A 24 4.70 -12.14 2.93
CA LYS A 24 4.70 -11.59 4.29
C LYS A 24 5.66 -10.41 4.41
N GLY A 25 6.87 -10.56 3.88
CA GLY A 25 7.88 -9.49 3.84
C GLY A 25 7.38 -8.27 3.07
N ILE A 26 6.87 -8.45 1.85
CA ILE A 26 6.38 -7.34 1.00
C ILE A 26 5.21 -6.59 1.66
N LEU A 27 4.28 -7.30 2.31
CA LEU A 27 3.13 -6.66 2.95
C LEU A 27 3.49 -5.95 4.26
N PHE A 28 4.51 -6.43 4.98
CA PHE A 28 4.97 -5.83 6.23
C PHE A 28 6.01 -4.71 6.02
N PHE A 29 6.79 -4.79 4.95
CA PHE A 29 7.86 -3.85 4.63
C PHE A 29 7.46 -2.36 4.69
N PRO A 30 6.29 -1.93 4.16
CA PRO A 30 5.86 -0.53 4.19
C PRO A 30 5.80 0.06 5.60
N TYR A 31 5.43 -0.77 6.58
CA TYR A 31 5.30 -0.35 7.97
C TYR A 31 6.67 -0.04 8.61
N LEU A 32 7.73 -0.69 8.14
CA LEU A 32 9.10 -0.50 8.65
C LEU A 32 9.74 0.81 8.18
N ILE A 33 9.23 1.41 7.10
CA ILE A 33 9.80 2.62 6.52
C ILE A 33 9.45 3.84 7.39
N ASN A 34 10.42 4.73 7.61
CA ASN A 34 10.20 5.99 8.31
C ASN A 34 9.11 6.83 7.61
N GLY A 35 8.23 7.44 8.41
CA GLY A 35 7.10 8.22 7.88
C GLY A 35 7.49 9.40 7.00
N VAL A 36 8.62 10.06 7.30
CA VAL A 36 9.14 11.18 6.49
C VAL A 36 9.61 10.67 5.12
N ALA A 37 10.31 9.53 5.09
CA ALA A 37 10.75 8.91 3.84
C ALA A 37 9.54 8.51 2.96
N ILE A 38 8.49 7.94 3.55
CA ILE A 38 7.24 7.64 2.83
C ILE A 38 6.63 8.93 2.26
N GLY A 39 6.60 10.01 3.05
CA GLY A 39 6.10 11.31 2.60
C GLY A 39 6.83 11.80 1.35
N PHE A 40 8.17 11.79 1.35
CA PHE A 40 8.95 12.19 0.19
C PHE A 40 8.74 11.26 -1.00
N VAL A 41 8.76 9.93 -0.81
CA VAL A 41 8.56 8.97 -1.90
C VAL A 41 7.23 9.23 -2.60
N PHE A 42 6.14 9.38 -1.83
CA PHE A 42 4.82 9.59 -2.42
C PHE A 42 4.60 11.01 -2.94
N LEU A 43 5.30 12.02 -2.42
CA LEU A 43 5.33 13.36 -3.00
C LEU A 43 5.80 13.30 -4.47
N TYR A 44 6.93 12.63 -4.73
CA TYR A 44 7.45 12.47 -6.10
C TYR A 44 6.63 11.47 -6.92
N PHE A 45 6.05 10.46 -6.28
CA PHE A 45 5.21 9.48 -6.96
C PHE A 45 3.94 10.10 -7.56
N PHE A 46 3.31 11.02 -6.82
CA PHE A 46 2.06 11.69 -7.18
C PHE A 46 2.23 13.07 -7.82
N GLN A 47 3.46 13.55 -7.97
CA GLN A 47 3.77 14.74 -8.73
C GLN A 47 3.23 14.61 -10.16
N ASP A 48 2.80 15.73 -10.75
CA ASP A 48 2.41 15.80 -12.16
C ASP A 48 3.57 15.36 -13.08
N GLY A 49 3.32 14.37 -13.93
CA GLY A 49 4.34 13.71 -14.75
C GLY A 49 5.27 12.78 -13.97
N GLY A 50 4.96 12.49 -12.71
CA GLY A 50 5.73 11.61 -11.84
C GLY A 50 5.61 10.12 -12.19
N THR A 51 6.00 9.27 -11.24
CA THR A 51 6.06 7.82 -11.45
C THR A 51 4.68 7.22 -11.69
N LEU A 52 3.66 7.61 -10.90
CA LEU A 52 2.31 7.09 -11.08
C LEU A 52 1.78 7.41 -12.48
N ASP A 53 1.99 8.64 -12.90
CA ASP A 53 1.60 9.14 -14.21
C ASP A 53 2.26 8.37 -15.34
N SER A 54 3.56 8.15 -15.23
CA SER A 54 4.32 7.35 -16.20
C SER A 54 3.82 5.90 -16.30
N VAL A 55 3.50 5.29 -15.16
CA VAL A 55 2.92 3.94 -15.11
C VAL A 55 1.53 3.92 -15.76
N LEU A 56 0.68 4.90 -15.47
CA LEU A 56 -0.67 4.98 -16.06
C LEU A 56 -0.62 5.22 -17.57
N LYS A 57 0.33 6.03 -18.07
CA LYS A 57 0.59 6.20 -19.50
C LYS A 57 0.94 4.89 -20.19
N LEU A 58 1.72 4.02 -19.54
CA LEU A 58 2.09 2.72 -20.10
C LEU A 58 0.86 1.84 -20.38
N PHE A 59 -0.19 1.98 -19.57
CA PHE A 59 -1.47 1.28 -19.73
C PHE A 59 -2.49 2.05 -20.58
N GLY A 60 -2.10 3.14 -21.24
CA GLY A 60 -2.95 3.92 -22.13
C GLY A 60 -3.91 4.89 -21.43
N ALA A 61 -3.74 5.14 -20.12
CA ALA A 61 -4.59 6.08 -19.40
C ALA A 61 -4.11 7.53 -19.59
N SER A 62 -5.04 8.44 -19.90
CA SER A 62 -4.80 9.88 -19.94
C SER A 62 -4.40 10.39 -18.56
N THR A 63 -3.36 11.21 -18.52
CA THR A 63 -2.60 11.49 -17.28
C THR A 63 -2.70 12.93 -16.81
N ASP A 64 -3.70 13.68 -17.27
CA ASP A 64 -3.92 15.07 -16.84
C ASP A 64 -4.55 15.15 -15.44
N ARG A 65 -4.33 14.14 -14.58
CA ARG A 65 -4.89 14.09 -13.22
C ARG A 65 -3.88 14.60 -12.22
N ALA A 66 -4.12 15.80 -11.69
CA ALA A 66 -3.35 16.32 -10.56
C ALA A 66 -3.72 15.57 -9.25
N TRP A 67 -2.93 14.56 -8.89
CA TRP A 67 -3.17 13.69 -7.72
C TRP A 67 -3.10 14.42 -6.39
N LEU A 68 -2.33 15.52 -6.33
CA LEU A 68 -2.22 16.41 -5.18
C LEU A 68 -2.82 17.80 -5.43
N GLY A 69 -3.39 18.04 -6.62
CA GLY A 69 -3.84 19.38 -7.05
C GLY A 69 -5.15 19.85 -6.44
N THR A 70 -6.00 18.95 -5.94
CA THR A 70 -7.27 19.30 -5.28
C THR A 70 -7.37 18.62 -3.91
N PRO A 71 -8.10 19.18 -2.94
CA PRO A 71 -8.30 18.54 -1.64
C PRO A 71 -8.89 17.13 -1.75
N ALA A 72 -9.81 16.91 -2.68
CA ALA A 72 -10.42 15.61 -2.90
C ALA A 72 -9.41 14.58 -3.45
N SER A 73 -8.66 14.94 -4.50
CA SER A 73 -7.63 14.05 -5.07
C SER A 73 -6.49 13.78 -4.09
N ALA A 74 -6.05 14.79 -3.35
CA ALA A 74 -5.04 14.66 -2.31
C ALA A 74 -5.50 13.72 -1.19
N ASN A 75 -6.74 13.87 -0.71
CA ASN A 75 -7.29 12.98 0.32
C ASN A 75 -7.34 11.52 -0.14
N VAL A 76 -7.73 11.26 -1.38
CA VAL A 76 -7.75 9.89 -1.94
C VAL A 76 -6.33 9.33 -2.04
N SER A 77 -5.39 10.11 -2.56
CA SER A 77 -3.99 9.69 -2.71
C SER A 77 -3.36 9.37 -1.35
N LEU A 78 -3.54 10.24 -0.36
CA LEU A 78 -3.04 10.07 1.00
C LEU A 78 -3.73 8.91 1.73
N ALA A 79 -5.04 8.70 1.51
CA ALA A 79 -5.75 7.55 2.05
C ALA A 79 -5.19 6.24 1.49
N GLY A 80 -4.88 6.17 0.20
CA GLY A 80 -4.25 5.02 -0.43
C GLY A 80 -2.89 4.68 0.19
N VAL A 81 -2.02 5.69 0.36
CA VAL A 81 -0.72 5.53 1.04
C VAL A 81 -0.89 5.06 2.47
N SER A 82 -1.87 5.62 3.19
CA SER A 82 -2.14 5.26 4.58
C SER A 82 -2.58 3.80 4.71
N ILE A 83 -3.50 3.35 3.85
CA ILE A 83 -3.93 1.95 3.82
C ILE A 83 -2.72 1.05 3.54
N TRP A 84 -1.93 1.34 2.50
CA TRP A 84 -0.75 0.55 2.15
C TRP A 84 0.26 0.46 3.30
N ARG A 85 0.57 1.58 3.94
CA ARG A 85 1.54 1.65 5.05
C ARG A 85 1.07 0.89 6.29
N PHE A 86 -0.14 1.19 6.75
CA PHE A 86 -0.60 0.70 8.06
C PHE A 86 -1.25 -0.69 7.98
N MET A 87 -1.62 -1.17 6.79
CA MET A 87 -2.12 -2.54 6.61
C MET A 87 -1.09 -3.58 7.07
N GLY A 88 0.21 -3.33 6.88
CA GLY A 88 1.27 -4.27 7.24
C GLY A 88 1.27 -4.66 8.72
N LEU A 89 1.06 -3.70 9.63
CA LEU A 89 0.97 -3.98 11.07
C LEU A 89 -0.24 -4.85 11.40
N ASN A 90 -1.43 -4.45 10.94
CA ASN A 90 -2.66 -5.20 11.19
C ASN A 90 -2.57 -6.62 10.62
N PHE A 91 -1.96 -6.77 9.45
CA PHE A 91 -1.72 -8.07 8.81
C PHE A 91 -0.86 -8.98 9.70
N VAL A 92 0.26 -8.49 10.24
CA VAL A 92 1.13 -9.28 11.11
C VAL A 92 0.42 -9.70 12.39
N LEU A 93 -0.36 -8.79 12.99
CA LEU A 93 -1.15 -9.09 14.19
C LEU A 93 -2.18 -10.20 13.92
N PHE A 94 -2.96 -10.09 12.84
CA PHE A 94 -3.94 -11.12 12.49
C PHE A 94 -3.30 -12.44 12.10
N LEU A 95 -2.19 -12.40 11.35
CA LEU A 95 -1.47 -13.61 10.96
C LEU A 95 -0.96 -14.36 12.20
N GLY A 96 -0.39 -13.65 13.18
CA GLY A 96 0.05 -14.25 14.44
C GLY A 96 -1.10 -14.90 15.21
N ALA A 97 -2.25 -14.22 15.31
CA ALA A 97 -3.45 -14.76 15.95
C ALA A 97 -4.04 -15.99 15.23
N ILE A 98 -4.04 -16.00 13.89
CA ILE A 98 -4.51 -17.16 13.10
C ILE A 98 -3.57 -18.36 13.25
N GLN A 99 -2.26 -18.12 13.38
CA GLN A 99 -1.27 -19.18 13.53
C GLN A 99 -1.17 -19.74 14.95
N SER A 100 -1.71 -19.06 15.96
CA SER A 100 -1.73 -19.55 17.34
C SER A 100 -2.83 -20.57 17.63
N ILE A 101 -3.77 -20.72 16.70
CA ILE A 101 -4.87 -21.70 16.73
C ILE A 101 -4.42 -22.91 15.91
#